data_AF-A0A1B7JBA4-F1
#
_entry.id   AF-A0A1B7JBA4-F1
#
_cell.length_a   1.000
_cell.length_b   1.000
_cell.length_c   1.000
_cell.angle_alpha   90.00
_cell.angle_beta   90.00
_cell.angle_gamma   90.00
#
_symmetry.space_group_name_H-M   'P 1'
#
loop_
_entity.id
_entity.type
_entity.pdbx_description
1 polymer ?
#
loop_
_entity_poly.entity_id
_entity_poly.type
_entity_poly.pdbx_seq_one_letter_code
_entity_poly.pdbx_strand_id
1 'polypeptide(L)'
;MAKQKFKITNWPAYNNALRQRGSLTVWLDEAAIAAWTETTPPERRGRPLHYTDMAIITVLMMKRVFSLSLRALQGFVDSIFKLMALSLQEEMMAALRFAHPAKLRAKIRALSREHVSGDLIDHVFIPVRQRISLDQNTAHIMCSLLDGVLIEFVSSCLAEARKKAGKDALLIGWDTEDRTRLWLEAWRLSQQGWHIAVLAEPQESPRPELFPGQQLIVWTGITPTRRQQELLQHWREQGYSLIFHHA
;
A
#
# COMPACT_ATOMS: atom_id res chain seq x y z
N MET A 1 -12.92 -26.09 61.22
CA MET A 1 -14.03 -25.36 60.56
C MET A 1 -14.08 -25.77 59.09
N ALA A 2 -15.24 -26.20 58.58
CA ALA A 2 -15.40 -26.64 57.19
C ALA A 2 -15.56 -25.41 56.26
N LYS A 3 -14.82 -25.36 55.14
CA LYS A 3 -14.93 -24.27 54.16
C LYS A 3 -16.31 -24.30 53.50
N GLN A 4 -17.04 -23.18 53.58
CA GLN A 4 -18.31 -22.97 52.90
C GLN A 4 -18.11 -23.06 51.38
N LYS A 5 -18.89 -23.90 50.70
CA LYS A 5 -18.87 -24.04 49.24
C LYS A 5 -19.98 -23.19 48.64
N PHE A 6 -19.62 -22.16 47.86
CA PHE A 6 -20.56 -21.32 47.13
C PHE A 6 -20.69 -21.79 45.67
N LYS A 7 -21.90 -21.72 45.11
CA LYS A 7 -22.18 -22.05 43.70
C LYS A 7 -22.05 -20.78 42.85
N ILE A 8 -21.05 -20.72 41.97
CA ILE A 8 -20.80 -19.58 41.09
C ILE A 8 -21.74 -19.68 39.88
N THR A 9 -22.76 -18.83 39.81
CA THR A 9 -23.75 -18.79 38.71
C THR A 9 -23.36 -17.84 37.58
N ASN A 10 -22.44 -16.89 37.83
CA ASN A 10 -22.02 -15.88 36.84
C ASN A 10 -20.70 -16.22 36.11
N TRP A 11 -20.22 -17.46 36.23
CA TRP A 11 -18.91 -17.87 35.70
C TRP A 11 -18.67 -17.50 34.23
N PRO A 12 -19.66 -17.64 33.31
CA PRO A 12 -19.47 -17.22 31.92
C PRO A 12 -19.24 -15.70 31.76
N ALA A 13 -20.00 -14.88 32.49
CA ALA A 13 -19.89 -13.43 32.45
C ALA A 13 -18.56 -12.95 33.09
N TYR A 14 -18.18 -13.55 34.21
CA TYR A 14 -16.91 -13.28 34.87
C TYR A 14 -15.71 -13.66 34.00
N ASN A 15 -15.76 -14.82 33.34
CA ASN A 15 -14.72 -15.29 32.43
C ASN A 15 -14.61 -14.38 31.19
N ASN A 16 -15.73 -13.91 30.63
CA ASN A 16 -15.72 -12.92 29.56
C ASN A 16 -15.09 -11.59 30.01
N ALA A 17 -15.39 -11.12 31.23
CA ALA A 17 -14.77 -9.93 31.78
C ALA A 17 -13.26 -10.10 31.99
N LEU A 18 -12.80 -11.28 32.41
CA LEU A 18 -11.35 -11.59 32.50
C LEU A 18 -10.67 -11.62 31.13
N ARG A 19 -11.32 -12.21 30.11
CA ARG A 19 -10.83 -12.18 28.73
C ARG A 19 -10.73 -10.76 28.18
N GLN A 20 -11.73 -9.92 28.44
CA GLN A 20 -11.74 -8.52 28.02
C GLN A 20 -10.62 -7.70 28.68
N ARG A 21 -10.24 -8.01 29.93
CA ARG A 21 -9.10 -7.35 30.59
C ARG A 21 -7.75 -7.63 29.92
N GLY A 22 -7.60 -8.77 29.26
CA GLY A 22 -6.43 -9.11 28.46
C GLY A 22 -6.52 -8.67 27.00
N SER A 23 -7.66 -8.13 26.57
CA SER A 23 -7.86 -7.65 25.20
C SER A 23 -7.10 -6.35 25.00
N LEU A 24 -6.17 -6.33 24.04
CA LEU A 24 -5.44 -5.13 23.67
C LEU A 24 -6.21 -4.39 22.58
N THR A 25 -6.75 -3.23 22.90
CA THR A 25 -7.31 -2.30 21.91
C THR A 25 -6.32 -1.16 21.74
N VAL A 26 -5.64 -1.11 20.59
CA VAL A 26 -4.74 -0.02 20.24
C VAL A 26 -5.52 0.99 19.40
N TRP A 27 -5.70 2.20 19.93
CA TRP A 27 -6.25 3.32 19.17
C TRP A 27 -5.09 4.19 18.70
N LEU A 28 -4.92 4.27 17.39
CA LEU A 28 -4.02 5.22 16.76
C LEU A 28 -4.88 6.21 16.00
N ASP A 29 -4.66 7.49 16.28
CA ASP A 29 -5.32 8.55 15.54
C ASP A 29 -4.85 8.54 14.07
N GLU A 30 -5.79 8.53 13.12
CA GLU A 30 -5.49 8.46 11.69
C GLU A 30 -4.71 9.70 11.22
N ALA A 31 -5.03 10.87 11.78
CA ALA A 31 -4.28 12.10 11.50
C ALA A 31 -2.84 12.00 12.04
N ALA A 32 -2.64 11.38 13.20
CA ALA A 32 -1.31 11.08 13.71
C ALA A 32 -0.56 10.13 12.78
N ILE A 33 -1.15 8.99 12.36
CA ILE A 33 -0.50 8.04 11.44
C ILE A 33 -0.11 8.71 10.12
N ALA A 34 -1.01 9.50 9.53
CA ALA A 34 -0.74 10.23 8.29
C ALA A 34 0.42 11.24 8.44
N ALA A 35 0.63 11.76 9.65
CA ALA A 35 1.73 12.66 10.00
C ALA A 35 2.98 11.94 10.51
N TRP A 36 3.07 10.61 10.46
CA TRP A 36 4.26 9.88 10.92
C TRP A 36 5.41 9.92 9.94
N THR A 37 5.14 10.10 8.65
CA THR A 37 6.17 10.20 7.61
C THR A 37 6.39 11.64 7.20
N GLU A 38 7.65 12.06 7.15
CA GLU A 38 8.02 13.38 6.66
C GLU A 38 7.81 13.44 5.15
N THR A 39 7.00 14.40 4.69
CA THR A 39 6.73 14.61 3.26
C THR A 39 7.63 15.68 2.64
N THR A 40 8.38 16.40 3.48
CA THR A 40 9.22 17.51 3.07
C THR A 40 10.54 16.99 2.45
N PRO A 41 10.94 17.45 1.25
CA PRO A 41 12.23 17.07 0.67
C PRO A 41 13.37 17.55 1.59
N PRO A 42 14.45 16.75 1.73
CA PRO A 42 15.52 17.07 2.67
C PRO A 42 16.22 18.38 2.30
N GLU A 43 16.18 19.38 3.18
CA GLU A 43 16.83 20.69 2.99
C GLU A 43 18.36 20.62 2.95
N ARG A 44 18.96 19.55 3.50
CA ARG A 44 20.42 19.39 3.59
C ARG A 44 20.88 18.05 3.07
N ARG A 45 22.09 18.04 2.50
CA ARG A 45 22.82 16.82 2.12
C ARG A 45 23.13 16.02 3.40
N GLY A 46 22.40 14.94 3.63
CA GLY A 46 22.44 14.13 4.86
C GLY A 46 21.39 13.01 4.85
N ARG A 47 21.25 12.29 5.98
CA ARG A 47 20.25 11.21 6.12
C ARG A 47 18.83 11.77 6.01
N PRO A 48 17.97 11.25 5.11
CA PRO A 48 16.57 11.67 5.04
C PRO A 48 15.85 11.40 6.37
N LEU A 49 15.07 12.37 6.85
CA LEU A 49 14.13 12.18 7.94
C LEU A 49 12.95 11.39 7.38
N HIS A 50 12.91 10.07 7.61
CA HIS A 50 11.79 9.24 7.14
C HIS A 50 10.58 9.31 8.06
N TYR A 51 10.81 9.56 9.35
CA TYR A 51 9.78 9.60 10.39
C TYR A 51 9.81 10.93 11.12
N THR A 52 8.64 11.43 11.49
CA THR A 52 8.50 12.66 12.28
C THR A 52 8.86 12.40 13.74
N ASP A 53 9.21 13.47 14.46
CA ASP A 53 9.50 13.41 15.90
C ASP A 53 8.33 12.80 16.69
N MET A 54 7.09 13.08 16.25
CA MET A 54 5.90 12.52 16.87
C MET A 54 5.84 10.99 16.72
N ALA A 55 6.15 10.45 15.54
CA ALA A 55 6.22 9.00 15.32
C ALA A 55 7.28 8.36 16.22
N ILE A 56 8.47 8.97 16.30
CA ILE A 56 9.58 8.48 17.11
C ILE A 56 9.20 8.49 18.59
N ILE A 57 8.66 9.60 19.11
CA ILE A 57 8.24 9.71 20.51
C ILE A 57 7.15 8.69 20.82
N THR A 58 6.16 8.52 19.95
CA THR A 58 5.05 7.57 20.15
C THR A 58 5.57 6.14 20.28
N VAL A 59 6.46 5.72 19.38
CA VAL A 59 7.08 4.39 19.40
C VAL A 59 7.98 4.22 20.64
N LEU A 60 8.73 5.25 21.04
CA LEU A 60 9.52 5.23 22.27
C LEU A 60 8.67 5.18 23.54
N MET A 61 7.48 5.78 23.55
CA MET A 61 6.52 5.64 24.65
C MET A 61 6.00 4.20 24.74
N MET A 62 5.66 3.57 23.62
CA MET A 62 5.30 2.14 23.58
C MET A 62 6.43 1.27 24.15
N LYS A 63 7.68 1.55 23.77
CA LYS A 63 8.86 0.88 24.33
C LYS A 63 8.89 0.95 25.85
N ARG A 64 8.62 2.14 26.41
CA ARG A 64 8.66 2.38 27.85
C ARG A 64 7.49 1.70 28.57
N VAL A 65 6.28 1.79 28.02
CA VAL A 65 5.06 1.20 28.61
C VAL A 65 5.17 -0.33 28.65
N PHE A 66 5.61 -0.95 27.55
CA PHE A 66 5.73 -2.41 27.44
C PHE A 66 7.10 -2.94 27.85
N SER A 67 8.02 -2.06 28.31
CA SER A 67 9.39 -2.42 28.71
C SER A 67 10.15 -3.25 27.66
N LEU A 68 10.00 -2.90 26.38
CA LEU A 68 10.58 -3.64 25.26
C LEU A 68 12.02 -3.18 24.94
N SER A 69 12.86 -4.09 24.44
CA SER A 69 14.10 -3.71 23.76
C SER A 69 13.78 -3.05 22.41
N LEU A 70 14.72 -2.29 21.81
CA LEU A 70 14.47 -1.65 20.51
C LEU A 70 14.15 -2.67 19.40
N ARG A 71 14.76 -3.85 19.42
CA ARG A 71 14.46 -4.92 18.44
C ARG A 71 13.08 -5.53 18.68
N ALA A 72 12.70 -5.76 19.94
CA ALA A 72 11.37 -6.28 20.27
C ALA A 72 10.26 -5.26 19.99
N LEU A 73 10.54 -3.98 20.21
CA LEU A 73 9.65 -2.87 19.88
C LEU A 73 9.35 -2.82 18.38
N GLN A 74 10.37 -2.97 17.53
CA GLN A 74 10.18 -3.02 16.09
C GLN A 74 9.19 -4.13 15.71
N GLY A 75 9.42 -5.37 16.14
CA GLY A 75 8.51 -6.48 15.87
C GLY A 75 7.10 -6.29 16.45
N PHE A 76 6.98 -5.61 17.60
CA PHE A 76 5.68 -5.28 18.20
C PHE A 76 4.90 -4.25 17.36
N VAL A 77 5.55 -3.17 16.94
CA VAL A 77 4.95 -2.13 16.08
C VAL A 77 4.60 -2.71 14.70
N ASP A 78 5.50 -3.51 14.11
CA ASP A 78 5.24 -4.22 12.85
C ASP A 78 4.00 -5.13 12.95
N SER A 79 3.82 -5.79 14.10
CA SER A 79 2.65 -6.64 14.36
C SER A 79 1.36 -5.83 14.46
N ILE A 80 1.39 -4.65 15.09
CA ILE A 80 0.24 -3.74 15.16
C ILE A 80 -0.16 -3.30 13.74
N PHE A 81 0.79 -2.82 12.94
CA PHE A 81 0.51 -2.40 11.57
C PHE A 81 0.00 -3.54 10.70
N LYS A 82 0.55 -4.75 10.86
CA LYS A 82 0.04 -5.93 10.17
C LYS A 82 -1.40 -6.23 10.55
N LEU A 83 -1.77 -6.11 11.82
CA LEU A 83 -3.15 -6.30 12.27
C LEU A 83 -4.10 -5.24 11.70
N MET A 84 -3.66 -3.98 11.63
CA MET A 84 -4.44 -2.89 11.02
C MET A 84 -4.63 -3.10 9.50
N ALA A 85 -3.59 -3.52 8.80
CA ALA A 85 -3.69 -3.87 7.38
C ALA A 85 -4.66 -5.05 7.18
N LEU A 86 -4.60 -6.07 8.04
CA LEU A 86 -5.52 -7.21 7.99
C LEU A 86 -6.99 -6.80 8.17
N SER A 87 -7.30 -5.85 9.07
CA SER A 87 -8.68 -5.36 9.19
C SER A 87 -9.17 -4.69 7.90
N LEU A 88 -8.33 -3.86 7.27
CA LEU A 88 -8.67 -3.23 5.98
C LEU A 88 -8.84 -4.26 4.86
N GLN A 89 -7.99 -5.30 4.84
CA GLN A 89 -8.13 -6.41 3.90
C GLN A 89 -9.44 -7.18 4.11
N GLU A 90 -9.84 -7.45 5.36
CA GLU A 90 -11.11 -8.11 5.65
C GLU A 90 -12.32 -7.27 5.24
N GLU A 91 -12.27 -5.95 5.45
CA GLU A 91 -13.31 -5.04 4.98
C GLU A 91 -13.42 -5.01 3.45
N MET A 92 -12.28 -5.00 2.74
CA MET A 92 -12.25 -5.11 1.29
C MET A 92 -12.82 -6.45 0.82
N MET A 93 -12.42 -7.54 1.46
CA MET A 93 -12.90 -8.88 1.15
C MET A 93 -14.39 -9.04 1.44
N ALA A 94 -14.91 -8.41 2.50
CA ALA A 94 -16.33 -8.34 2.78
C ALA A 94 -17.08 -7.57 1.68
N ALA A 95 -16.53 -6.46 1.18
CA ALA A 95 -17.10 -5.74 0.05
C ALA A 95 -17.13 -6.57 -1.24
N LEU A 96 -16.10 -7.39 -1.47
CA LEU A 96 -16.00 -8.29 -2.63
C LEU A 96 -16.99 -9.45 -2.59
N ARG A 97 -17.34 -9.97 -1.41
CA ARG A 97 -18.35 -11.05 -1.27
C ARG A 97 -19.71 -10.68 -1.87
N PHE A 98 -20.04 -9.39 -1.94
CA PHE A 98 -21.30 -8.94 -2.55
C PHE A 98 -21.22 -8.80 -4.07
N ALA A 99 -20.03 -8.93 -4.68
CA ALA A 99 -19.79 -8.86 -6.12
C ALA A 99 -20.44 -7.64 -6.81
N HIS A 100 -20.48 -6.49 -6.14
CA HIS A 100 -21.21 -5.32 -6.59
C HIS A 100 -20.26 -4.15 -6.91
N PRO A 101 -19.99 -3.83 -8.19
CA PRO A 101 -19.03 -2.79 -8.59
C PRO A 101 -19.22 -1.45 -7.89
N ALA A 102 -20.48 -0.99 -7.75
CA ALA A 102 -20.75 0.29 -7.11
C ALA A 102 -20.33 0.35 -5.62
N LYS A 103 -20.48 -0.76 -4.89
CA LYS A 103 -20.06 -0.84 -3.48
C LYS A 103 -18.54 -0.87 -3.37
N LEU A 104 -17.87 -1.61 -4.26
CA LEU A 104 -16.41 -1.63 -4.35
C LEU A 104 -15.84 -0.25 -4.66
N ARG A 105 -16.41 0.46 -5.66
CA ARG A 105 -16.05 1.85 -5.98
C ARG A 105 -16.19 2.78 -4.78
N ALA A 106 -17.32 2.70 -4.08
CA ALA A 106 -17.54 3.51 -2.87
C ALA A 106 -16.52 3.18 -1.77
N LYS A 107 -16.21 1.89 -1.55
CA LYS A 107 -15.24 1.46 -0.54
C LYS A 107 -13.82 1.90 -0.88
N ILE A 108 -13.37 1.70 -2.13
CA ILE A 108 -12.04 2.15 -2.59
C ILE A 108 -11.91 3.67 -2.46
N ARG A 109 -12.94 4.44 -2.84
CA ARG A 109 -12.95 5.91 -2.67
C ARG A 109 -12.99 6.37 -1.21
N ALA A 110 -13.55 5.58 -0.30
CA ALA A 110 -13.48 5.88 1.13
C ALA A 110 -12.04 5.68 1.62
N LEU A 111 -11.48 4.49 1.37
CA LEU A 111 -10.11 4.16 1.75
C LEU A 111 -9.09 5.14 1.18
N SER A 112 -9.23 5.56 -0.08
CA SER A 112 -8.30 6.50 -0.72
C SER A 112 -8.34 7.92 -0.16
N ARG A 113 -9.36 8.28 0.62
CA ARG A 113 -9.43 9.57 1.31
C ARG A 113 -8.76 9.53 2.68
N GLU A 114 -8.70 8.35 3.29
CA GLU A 114 -8.21 8.12 4.65
C GLU A 114 -6.75 7.67 4.66
N HIS A 115 -6.26 7.09 3.56
CA HIS A 115 -4.93 6.48 3.49
C HIS A 115 -4.12 6.93 2.27
N VAL A 116 -2.79 6.90 2.42
CA VAL A 116 -1.85 7.18 1.33
C VAL A 116 -1.88 6.06 0.30
N SER A 117 -1.71 6.41 -0.98
CA SER A 117 -1.77 5.46 -2.09
C SER A 117 -0.82 4.28 -1.93
N GLY A 118 0.43 4.51 -1.50
CA GLY A 118 1.42 3.45 -1.28
C GLY A 118 0.93 2.36 -0.31
N ASP A 119 0.41 2.76 0.85
CA ASP A 119 -0.07 1.83 1.88
C ASP A 119 -1.25 1.01 1.39
N LEU A 120 -2.21 1.63 0.71
CA LEU A 120 -3.36 0.92 0.14
C LEU A 120 -2.91 -0.07 -0.93
N ILE A 121 -1.98 0.33 -1.78
CA ILE A 121 -1.44 -0.49 -2.84
C ILE A 121 -0.74 -1.73 -2.25
N ASP A 122 0.17 -1.55 -1.30
CA ASP A 122 1.05 -2.63 -0.79
C ASP A 122 0.41 -3.48 0.30
N HIS A 123 -0.46 -2.89 1.12
CA HIS A 123 -1.02 -3.56 2.29
C HIS A 123 -2.49 -3.92 2.15
N VAL A 124 -3.20 -3.43 1.12
CA VAL A 124 -4.61 -3.77 0.89
C VAL A 124 -4.82 -4.39 -0.49
N PHE A 125 -4.50 -3.69 -1.57
CA PHE A 125 -4.86 -4.11 -2.92
C PHE A 125 -4.05 -5.30 -3.42
N ILE A 126 -2.71 -5.32 -3.30
CA ILE A 126 -1.95 -6.53 -3.65
C ILE A 126 -2.39 -7.73 -2.80
N PRO A 127 -2.39 -7.64 -1.45
CA PRO A 127 -2.64 -8.83 -0.65
C PRO A 127 -4.06 -9.37 -0.86
N VAL A 128 -5.05 -8.51 -1.05
CA VAL A 128 -6.42 -8.92 -1.40
C VAL A 128 -6.47 -9.62 -2.75
N ARG A 129 -5.84 -9.06 -3.80
CA ARG A 129 -5.77 -9.70 -5.13
C ARG A 129 -5.09 -11.07 -5.08
N GLN A 130 -3.97 -11.18 -4.36
CA GLN A 130 -3.27 -12.45 -4.13
C GLN A 130 -4.15 -13.44 -3.37
N ARG A 131 -4.86 -12.99 -2.33
CA ARG A 131 -5.72 -13.85 -1.51
C ARG A 131 -6.90 -14.41 -2.30
N ILE A 132 -7.53 -13.59 -3.14
CA ILE A 132 -8.62 -14.06 -4.02
C ILE A 132 -8.06 -15.08 -5.02
N SER A 133 -6.86 -14.85 -5.57
CA SER A 133 -6.23 -15.73 -6.57
C SER A 133 -5.95 -17.16 -6.07
N LEU A 134 -5.93 -17.38 -4.75
CA LEU A 134 -5.71 -18.70 -4.15
C LEU A 134 -6.97 -19.62 -4.18
N ASP A 135 -8.16 -19.10 -4.51
CA ASP A 135 -9.43 -19.85 -4.48
C ASP A 135 -9.89 -20.36 -5.87
N GLN A 136 -9.55 -21.59 -6.23
CA GLN A 136 -9.49 -22.10 -7.61
C GLN A 136 -10.77 -21.98 -8.48
N ASN A 137 -11.98 -21.87 -7.90
CA ASN A 137 -13.22 -21.94 -8.68
C ASN A 137 -13.94 -20.59 -8.90
N THR A 138 -13.67 -19.58 -8.06
CA THR A 138 -14.32 -18.24 -8.13
C THR A 138 -13.30 -17.09 -8.20
N ALA A 139 -12.00 -17.40 -8.00
CA ALA A 139 -10.91 -16.44 -7.94
C ALA A 139 -10.85 -15.49 -9.13
N HIS A 140 -10.89 -16.04 -10.34
CA HIS A 140 -10.53 -15.26 -11.53
C HIS A 140 -11.58 -14.21 -11.88
N ILE A 141 -12.87 -14.53 -11.76
CA ILE A 141 -13.97 -13.57 -12.03
C ILE A 141 -13.96 -12.45 -10.98
N MET A 142 -13.79 -12.80 -9.71
CA MET A 142 -13.75 -11.79 -8.63
C MET A 142 -12.49 -10.92 -8.70
N CYS A 143 -11.34 -11.49 -9.06
CA CYS A 143 -10.12 -10.72 -9.34
C CYS A 143 -10.33 -9.80 -10.54
N SER A 144 -10.90 -10.30 -11.64
CA SER A 144 -11.17 -9.49 -12.83
C SER A 144 -12.14 -8.34 -12.53
N LEU A 145 -13.18 -8.59 -11.72
CA LEU A 145 -14.09 -7.56 -11.23
C LEU A 145 -13.35 -6.48 -10.43
N LEU A 146 -12.53 -6.90 -9.47
CA LEU A 146 -11.73 -5.99 -8.65
C LEU A 146 -10.76 -5.17 -9.51
N ASP A 147 -10.05 -5.83 -10.42
CA ASP A 147 -9.08 -5.23 -11.32
C ASP A 147 -9.72 -4.16 -12.22
N GLY A 148 -10.89 -4.45 -12.78
CA GLY A 148 -11.66 -3.48 -13.56
C GLY A 148 -12.04 -2.24 -12.74
N VAL A 149 -12.51 -2.43 -11.50
CA VAL A 149 -12.86 -1.33 -10.60
C VAL A 149 -11.62 -0.52 -10.18
N LEU A 150 -10.48 -1.17 -9.93
CA LEU A 150 -9.22 -0.51 -9.59
C LEU A 150 -8.70 0.34 -10.76
N ILE A 151 -8.71 -0.20 -11.99
CA ILE A 151 -8.27 0.54 -13.17
C ILE A 151 -9.17 1.75 -13.44
N GLU A 152 -10.50 1.61 -13.30
CA GLU A 152 -11.44 2.73 -13.39
C GLU A 152 -11.13 3.82 -12.34
N PHE A 153 -10.92 3.41 -11.09
CA PHE A 153 -10.59 4.31 -9.99
C PHE A 153 -9.27 5.05 -10.25
N VAL A 154 -8.21 4.33 -10.61
CA VAL A 154 -6.91 4.91 -10.96
C VAL A 154 -7.06 5.90 -12.12
N SER A 155 -7.78 5.53 -13.17
CA SER A 155 -7.99 6.39 -14.34
C SER A 155 -8.61 7.74 -13.94
N SER A 156 -9.58 7.72 -13.01
CA SER A 156 -10.16 8.92 -12.41
C SER A 156 -9.12 9.73 -11.63
N CYS A 157 -8.31 9.09 -10.79
CA CYS A 157 -7.26 9.78 -10.03
C CYS A 157 -6.20 10.41 -10.95
N LEU A 158 -5.80 9.74 -12.03
CA LEU A 158 -4.85 10.28 -13.01
C LEU A 158 -5.46 11.48 -13.74
N ALA A 159 -6.75 11.46 -14.07
CA ALA A 159 -7.44 12.59 -14.68
C ALA A 159 -7.51 13.80 -13.74
N GLU A 160 -7.70 13.57 -12.44
CA GLU A 160 -7.66 14.62 -11.42
C GLU A 160 -6.26 15.18 -11.18
N ALA A 161 -5.23 14.33 -11.16
CA ALA A 161 -3.85 14.74 -10.97
C ALA A 161 -3.38 15.74 -12.04
N ARG A 162 -3.78 15.54 -13.30
CA ARG A 162 -3.45 16.44 -14.44
C ARG A 162 -3.99 17.86 -14.30
N LYS A 163 -4.94 18.11 -13.40
CA LYS A 163 -5.47 19.46 -13.14
C LYS A 163 -4.54 20.29 -12.25
N LYS A 164 -3.56 19.66 -11.61
CA LYS A 164 -2.59 20.30 -10.72
C LYS A 164 -1.29 20.55 -11.47
N ALA A 165 -0.36 21.31 -10.89
CA ALA A 165 0.98 21.45 -11.44
C ALA A 165 1.75 20.12 -11.26
N GLY A 166 2.46 19.70 -12.31
CA GLY A 166 3.19 18.43 -12.31
C GLY A 166 4.06 18.28 -13.55
N LYS A 167 4.83 17.19 -13.60
CA LYS A 167 5.71 16.84 -14.73
C LYS A 167 5.10 15.71 -15.54
N ASP A 168 5.11 15.81 -16.85
CA ASP A 168 4.61 14.73 -17.71
C ASP A 168 5.62 13.58 -17.78
N ALA A 169 5.11 12.35 -17.69
CA ALA A 169 5.91 11.15 -17.89
C ALA A 169 5.08 10.00 -18.47
N LEU A 170 5.76 9.14 -19.24
CA LEU A 170 5.21 7.93 -19.83
C LEU A 170 5.67 6.71 -19.01
N LEU A 171 4.73 6.00 -18.39
CA LEU A 171 4.98 4.79 -17.62
C LEU A 171 4.89 3.56 -18.53
N ILE A 172 5.97 2.78 -18.54
CA ILE A 172 6.13 1.55 -19.33
C ILE A 172 6.33 0.38 -18.36
N GLY A 173 5.43 -0.61 -18.42
CA GLY A 173 5.66 -1.92 -17.82
C GLY A 173 6.68 -2.69 -18.64
N TRP A 174 7.74 -3.21 -18.03
CA TRP A 174 8.77 -4.01 -18.70
C TRP A 174 8.76 -5.42 -18.13
N ASP A 175 8.48 -6.40 -18.99
CA ASP A 175 8.56 -7.83 -18.66
C ASP A 175 7.71 -8.18 -17.42
N THR A 176 6.46 -7.70 -17.41
CA THR A 176 5.50 -7.86 -16.31
C THR A 176 4.14 -8.25 -16.88
N GLU A 177 3.44 -9.17 -16.22
CA GLU A 177 2.11 -9.62 -16.64
C GLU A 177 0.97 -8.89 -15.91
N ASP A 178 1.28 -8.20 -14.80
CA ASP A 178 0.27 -7.57 -13.95
C ASP A 178 -0.08 -6.16 -14.43
N ARG A 179 -1.01 -6.09 -15.40
CA ARG A 179 -1.55 -4.83 -15.93
C ARG A 179 -2.14 -3.95 -14.83
N THR A 180 -2.93 -4.52 -13.93
CA THR A 180 -3.59 -3.76 -12.86
C THR A 180 -2.56 -3.15 -11.92
N ARG A 181 -1.48 -3.87 -11.60
CA ARG A 181 -0.37 -3.31 -10.80
C ARG A 181 0.32 -2.15 -11.52
N LEU A 182 0.52 -2.22 -12.83
CA LEU A 182 1.05 -1.09 -13.60
C LEU A 182 0.20 0.18 -13.43
N TRP A 183 -1.12 0.06 -13.45
CA TRP A 183 -2.04 1.17 -13.15
C TRP A 183 -1.93 1.65 -11.70
N LEU A 184 -1.83 0.74 -10.73
CA LEU A 184 -1.62 1.13 -9.33
C LEU A 184 -0.31 1.92 -9.13
N GLU A 185 0.78 1.54 -9.81
CA GLU A 185 2.03 2.30 -9.79
C GLU A 185 1.90 3.68 -10.45
N ALA A 186 1.11 3.79 -11.52
CA ALA A 186 0.79 5.09 -12.11
C ALA A 186 0.10 6.00 -11.09
N TRP A 187 -0.83 5.46 -10.30
CA TRP A 187 -1.48 6.21 -9.23
C TRP A 187 -0.49 6.64 -8.15
N ARG A 188 0.40 5.76 -7.70
CA ARG A 188 1.48 6.09 -6.75
C ARG A 188 2.33 7.25 -7.24
N LEU A 189 2.80 7.18 -8.49
CA LEU A 189 3.59 8.24 -9.11
C LEU A 189 2.82 9.55 -9.27
N SER A 190 1.51 9.49 -9.50
CA SER A 190 0.69 10.71 -9.60
C SER A 190 0.61 11.51 -8.30
N GLN A 191 0.72 10.86 -7.14
CA GLN A 191 0.79 11.54 -5.86
C GLN A 191 2.15 12.22 -5.63
N GLN A 192 3.16 11.87 -6.42
CA GLN A 192 4.52 12.45 -6.37
C GLN A 192 4.71 13.60 -7.38
N GLY A 193 3.62 14.16 -7.93
CA GLY A 193 3.66 15.29 -8.85
C GLY A 193 3.91 14.91 -10.31
N TRP A 194 3.73 13.65 -10.70
CA TRP A 194 3.81 13.20 -12.08
C TRP A 194 2.43 13.15 -12.75
N HIS A 195 2.35 13.64 -13.99
CA HIS A 195 1.24 13.39 -14.89
C HIS A 195 1.56 12.16 -15.73
N ILE A 196 1.10 11.01 -15.27
CA ILE A 196 1.42 9.73 -15.89
C ILE A 196 0.50 9.45 -17.08
N ALA A 197 1.08 9.19 -18.24
CA ALA A 197 0.47 8.44 -19.32
C ALA A 197 0.92 6.98 -19.19
N VAL A 198 -0.01 6.02 -19.18
CA VAL A 198 0.29 4.59 -18.97
C VAL A 198 0.23 3.88 -20.32
N LEU A 199 1.25 3.11 -20.68
CA LEU A 199 1.14 2.15 -21.78
C LEU A 199 0.22 1.02 -21.32
N ALA A 200 -0.88 0.81 -22.05
CA ALA A 200 -1.91 -0.15 -21.68
C ALA A 200 -1.38 -1.59 -21.56
N GLU A 201 -0.39 -1.93 -22.41
CA GLU A 201 0.24 -3.25 -22.44
C GLU A 201 1.69 -3.16 -21.97
N PRO A 202 2.11 -4.00 -21.00
CA PRO A 202 3.51 -4.23 -20.71
C PRO A 202 4.30 -4.66 -21.95
N GLN A 203 5.56 -4.26 -22.00
CA GLN A 203 6.45 -4.49 -23.13
C GLN A 203 7.54 -5.49 -22.74
N GLU A 204 7.75 -6.51 -23.56
CA GLU A 204 8.90 -7.42 -23.40
C GLU A 204 10.23 -6.68 -23.65
N SER A 205 10.22 -5.76 -24.62
CA SER A 205 11.37 -4.96 -25.01
C SER A 205 10.94 -3.49 -25.19
N PRO A 206 11.11 -2.63 -24.16
CA PRO A 206 10.90 -1.19 -24.29
C PRO A 206 11.73 -0.60 -25.42
N ARG A 207 11.14 0.35 -26.16
CA ARG A 207 11.78 1.05 -27.28
C ARG A 207 11.70 2.57 -27.05
N PRO A 208 12.63 3.16 -26.28
CA PRO A 208 12.66 4.59 -26.00
C PRO A 208 12.66 5.48 -27.25
N GLU A 209 13.18 4.95 -28.37
CA GLU A 209 13.30 5.64 -29.65
C GLU A 209 11.93 6.06 -30.22
N LEU A 210 10.85 5.36 -29.84
CA LEU A 210 9.48 5.67 -30.28
C LEU A 210 8.86 6.88 -29.56
N PHE A 211 9.48 7.35 -28.48
CA PHE A 211 8.97 8.42 -27.63
C PHE A 211 10.00 9.55 -27.46
N PRO A 212 10.47 10.17 -28.56
CA PRO A 212 11.53 11.17 -28.50
C PRO A 212 11.13 12.38 -27.66
N GLY A 213 12.05 12.82 -26.78
CA GLY A 213 11.85 14.00 -25.94
C GLY A 213 10.89 13.83 -24.76
N GLN A 214 10.30 12.64 -24.57
CA GLN A 214 9.43 12.35 -23.43
C GLN A 214 10.22 11.81 -22.24
N GLN A 215 9.76 12.12 -21.03
CA GLN A 215 10.27 11.50 -19.81
C GLN A 215 9.69 10.09 -19.69
N LEU A 216 10.55 9.08 -19.71
CA LEU A 216 10.16 7.68 -19.56
C LEU A 216 10.36 7.23 -18.12
N ILE A 217 9.36 6.51 -17.60
CA ILE A 217 9.43 5.78 -16.34
C ILE A 217 9.22 4.31 -16.65
N VAL A 218 10.20 3.47 -16.31
CA VAL A 218 10.15 2.03 -16.56
C VAL A 218 9.95 1.29 -15.25
N TRP A 219 9.05 0.30 -15.25
CA TRP A 219 8.71 -0.50 -14.08
C TRP A 219 8.63 -1.99 -14.43
N THR A 220 9.30 -2.83 -13.65
CA THR A 220 9.35 -4.30 -13.82
C THR A 220 8.62 -5.06 -12.72
N GLY A 221 8.14 -4.39 -11.67
CA GLY A 221 7.50 -5.02 -10.49
C GLY A 221 8.44 -5.77 -9.56
N ILE A 222 9.60 -6.21 -10.06
CA ILE A 222 10.68 -6.85 -9.32
C ILE A 222 11.99 -6.08 -9.49
N THR A 223 13.01 -6.45 -8.72
CA THR A 223 14.36 -5.92 -8.92
C THR A 223 14.84 -6.21 -10.35
N PRO A 224 15.33 -5.21 -11.10
CA PRO A 224 15.71 -5.39 -12.50
C PRO A 224 16.91 -6.32 -12.61
N THR A 225 16.87 -7.21 -13.60
CA THR A 225 17.98 -8.12 -13.92
C THR A 225 19.22 -7.34 -14.37
N ARG A 226 20.40 -7.95 -14.29
CA ARG A 226 21.65 -7.33 -14.76
C ARG A 226 21.55 -6.83 -16.21
N ARG A 227 20.94 -7.63 -17.09
CA ARG A 227 20.71 -7.25 -18.50
C ARG A 227 19.81 -6.02 -18.63
N GLN A 228 18.73 -5.95 -17.84
CA GLN A 228 17.85 -4.78 -17.82
C GLN A 228 18.59 -3.53 -17.32
N GLN A 229 19.44 -3.66 -16.29
CA GLN A 229 20.27 -2.56 -15.79
C GLN A 229 21.27 -2.05 -16.84
N GLU A 230 21.95 -2.96 -17.55
CA GLU A 230 22.87 -2.62 -18.63
C GLU A 230 22.15 -1.88 -19.77
N LEU A 231 20.95 -2.32 -20.15
CA LEU A 231 20.12 -1.65 -21.16
C LEU A 231 19.64 -0.26 -20.71
N LEU A 232 19.21 -0.11 -19.45
CA LEU A 232 18.82 1.18 -18.87
C LEU A 232 19.98 2.18 -18.90
N GLN A 233 21.19 1.71 -18.58
CA GLN A 233 22.38 2.53 -18.64
C GLN A 233 22.70 2.92 -20.09
N HIS A 234 22.65 1.96 -21.01
CA HIS A 234 22.88 2.22 -22.43
C HIS A 234 21.94 3.29 -23.01
N TRP A 235 20.64 3.21 -22.70
CA TRP A 235 19.67 4.23 -23.14
C TRP A 235 19.94 5.60 -22.51
N ARG A 236 20.39 5.66 -21.26
CA ARG A 236 20.79 6.93 -20.63
C ARG A 236 22.02 7.54 -21.31
N GLU A 237 22.99 6.72 -21.70
CA GLU A 237 24.19 7.15 -22.44
C GLU A 237 23.83 7.69 -23.83
N GLN A 238 22.76 7.16 -24.45
CA GLN A 238 22.20 7.67 -25.71
C GLN A 238 21.39 8.97 -25.54
N GLY A 239 21.22 9.47 -24.30
CA GLY A 239 20.55 10.73 -24.02
C GLY A 239 19.04 10.63 -23.79
N TYR A 240 18.46 9.42 -23.66
CA TYR A 240 17.05 9.27 -23.32
C TYR A 240 16.77 9.64 -21.85
N SER A 241 15.73 10.44 -21.62
CA SER A 241 15.33 10.86 -20.27
C SER A 241 14.56 9.74 -19.57
N LEU A 242 15.27 8.90 -18.81
CA LEU A 242 14.73 7.63 -18.29
C LEU A 242 14.96 7.44 -16.77
N ILE A 243 13.85 7.22 -16.07
CA ILE A 243 13.81 6.87 -14.63
C ILE A 243 13.36 5.42 -14.50
N PHE A 244 14.03 4.67 -13.63
CA PHE A 244 13.55 3.35 -13.23
C PHE A 244 12.77 3.49 -11.92
N HIS A 245 11.53 3.00 -11.89
CA HIS A 245 10.66 3.07 -10.73
C HIS A 245 10.78 1.81 -9.89
N HIS A 246 11.34 1.95 -8.68
CA HIS A 246 11.34 0.91 -7.66
C HIS A 246 10.07 1.05 -6.83
N ALA A 247 9.21 0.02 -6.87
CA ALA A 247 7.99 -0.07 -6.06
C ALA A 247 8.24 -0.80 -4.74
#